data_AF-A0A967N4V9-F1
#
_entry.id   AF-A0A967N4V9-F1
#
_cell.length_a   1.000
_cell.length_b   1.000
_cell.length_c   1.000
_cell.angle_alpha   90.00
_cell.angle_beta   90.00
_cell.angle_gamma   90.00
#
_symmetry.space_group_name_H-M   'P 1'
#
loop_
_entity.id
_entity.type
_entity.pdbx_description
1 polymer ?
#
loop_
_entity_poly.entity_id
_entity_poly.type
_entity_poly.pdbx_seq_one_letter_code
_entity_poly.pdbx_strand_id
1 'polypeptide(L)' 'GWNDPRAPELRAGWSDWRLLLQVASDDAPAMMWGDAGFLYYWIRDEDLGERAFDRAWLILQCA' A
#
# COMPACT_ATOMS: atom_id res chain seq x y z
N GLY A 1 7.24 15.20 1.93
CA GLY A 1 8.31 14.28 1.50
C GLY A 1 9.09 13.76 2.70
N TRP A 2 10.11 12.92 2.52
CA TRP A 2 10.87 12.31 3.64
C TRP A 2 11.47 13.33 4.64
N ASN A 3 11.78 14.55 4.19
CA ASN A 3 12.27 15.68 5.01
C ASN A 3 11.16 16.69 5.39
N ASP A 4 9.89 16.32 5.33
CA ASP A 4 8.78 17.21 5.73
C ASP A 4 8.81 17.41 7.26
N PRO A 5 8.65 18.64 7.78
CA PRO A 5 8.61 18.90 9.23
C PRO A 5 7.52 18.11 9.96
N ARG A 6 6.47 17.67 9.25
CA ARG A 6 5.39 16.82 9.78
C ARG A 6 5.76 15.34 9.83
N ALA A 7 6.91 14.93 9.29
CA ALA A 7 7.33 13.53 9.28
C ALA A 7 7.32 12.86 10.67
N PRO A 8 7.73 13.52 11.78
CA PRO A 8 7.64 12.93 13.11
C PRO A 8 6.21 12.62 13.55
N GLU A 9 5.25 13.52 13.25
CA GLU A 9 3.82 13.34 13.57
C GLU A 9 3.20 12.26 12.70
N LEU A 10 3.58 12.23 11.42
CA LEU A 10 3.09 11.25 10.46
C LEU A 10 3.63 9.85 10.73
N ARG A 11 4.82 9.71 11.34
CA ARG A 11 5.42 8.40 11.69
C ARG A 11 4.62 7.62 12.72
N ALA A 12 3.80 8.28 13.53
CA ALA A 12 2.95 7.60 14.50
C ALA A 12 1.96 6.66 13.78
N GLY A 13 2.00 5.37 14.11
CA GLY A 13 1.15 4.34 13.52
C GLY A 13 1.62 3.76 12.18
N TRP A 14 2.78 4.18 11.63
CA TRP A 14 3.31 3.59 10.39
C TRP A 14 3.73 2.13 10.57
N SER A 15 4.26 1.78 11.74
CA SER A 15 4.65 0.42 12.09
C SER A 15 3.48 -0.55 12.13
N ASP A 16 2.25 -0.04 12.24
CA ASP A 16 1.06 -0.85 12.41
C ASP A 16 0.51 -1.34 11.07
N TRP A 17 1.04 -0.84 9.95
CA TRP A 17 0.64 -1.24 8.61
C TRP A 17 1.51 -2.37 8.07
N ARG A 18 0.87 -3.34 7.44
CA ARG A 18 1.50 -4.47 6.77
C ARG A 18 1.10 -4.53 5.30
N LEU A 19 2.08 -4.73 4.44
CA LEU A 19 1.85 -4.98 3.02
C LEU A 19 1.39 -6.43 2.85
N LEU A 20 0.20 -6.62 2.31
CA LEU A 20 -0.35 -7.95 2.00
C LEU A 20 0.07 -8.42 0.60
N LEU A 21 0.00 -7.53 -0.37
CA LEU A 21 0.23 -7.83 -1.78
C LEU A 21 0.72 -6.59 -2.51
N GLN A 22 1.68 -6.78 -3.40
CA GLN A 22 2.05 -5.81 -4.42
C GLN A 22 1.93 -6.49 -5.79
N VAL A 23 1.32 -5.79 -6.75
CA VAL A 23 1.23 -6.24 -8.14
C VAL A 23 1.76 -5.14 -9.04
N ALA A 24 2.80 -5.47 -9.82
CA ALA A 24 3.35 -4.59 -10.84
C ALA A 24 2.53 -4.69 -12.14
N SER A 25 2.66 -3.68 -12.99
CA SER A 25 2.31 -3.84 -14.40
C SER A 25 3.29 -4.83 -15.04
N ASP A 26 2.77 -5.69 -15.94
CA ASP A 26 3.54 -6.72 -16.62
C ASP A 26 2.89 -7.02 -17.99
N ASP A 27 3.70 -6.95 -19.05
CA ASP A 27 3.25 -7.19 -20.41
C ASP A 27 2.90 -8.66 -20.68
N ALA A 28 3.56 -9.61 -20.02
CA ALA A 28 3.36 -11.04 -20.28
C ALA A 28 1.93 -11.52 -19.94
N PRO A 29 1.38 -11.22 -18.75
CA PRO A 29 -0.04 -11.43 -18.45
C PRO A 29 -0.93 -10.26 -18.91
N ALA A 30 -0.39 -9.28 -19.66
CA ALA A 30 -1.07 -8.08 -20.13
C ALA A 30 -1.79 -7.29 -19.01
N MET A 31 -1.11 -7.11 -17.87
CA MET A 31 -1.59 -6.31 -16.75
C MET A 31 -0.96 -4.92 -16.79
N MET A 32 -1.79 -3.87 -16.83
CA MET A 32 -1.32 -2.48 -16.87
C MET A 32 -2.09 -1.63 -15.86
N TRP A 33 -1.36 -0.93 -15.00
CA TRP A 33 -1.93 -0.08 -13.94
C TRP A 33 -1.52 1.38 -14.15
N GLY A 34 -2.39 2.18 -14.77
CA GLY A 34 -2.02 3.54 -15.16
C GLY A 34 -0.90 3.53 -16.20
N ASP A 35 0.14 4.36 -15.99
CA ASP A 35 1.36 4.35 -16.79
C ASP A 35 2.42 3.44 -16.16
N ALA A 36 2.33 2.13 -16.44
CA ALA A 36 3.24 1.09 -15.93
C ALA A 36 3.43 1.12 -14.39
N GLY A 37 2.35 1.37 -13.65
CA GLY A 37 2.35 1.53 -12.20
C GLY A 37 2.26 0.23 -11.40
N PHE A 38 2.01 0.39 -10.09
CA PHE A 38 1.92 -0.66 -9.09
C PHE A 38 0.63 -0.53 -8.26
N LEU A 39 0.00 -1.67 -7.98
CA LEU A 39 -1.04 -1.79 -6.96
C LEU A 39 -0.42 -2.30 -5.65
N TYR A 40 -0.84 -1.70 -4.53
CA TYR A 40 -0.46 -2.13 -3.19
C TYR A 40 -1.71 -2.35 -2.34
N TYR A 41 -1.79 -3.49 -1.67
CA TYR A 41 -2.77 -3.75 -0.63
C TYR A 41 -2.10 -3.70 0.74
N TRP A 42 -2.50 -2.75 1.57
CA TRP A 42 -2.05 -2.58 2.93
C TRP A 42 -3.17 -2.90 3.92
N ILE A 43 -2.83 -3.36 5.11
CA ILE A 43 -3.79 -3.59 6.20
C ILE A 43 -3.13 -3.19 7.53
N ARG A 44 -3.91 -2.81 8.54
CA ARG A 44 -3.39 -2.71 9.90
C ARG A 44 -3.20 -4.09 10.52
N ASP A 45 -2.18 -4.26 11.36
CA ASP A 45 -1.86 -5.53 12.01
C ASP A 45 -3.02 -6.04 12.90
N GLU A 46 -3.78 -5.13 13.54
CA GLU A 46 -4.99 -5.46 14.30
C GLU A 46 -6.09 -6.07 13.41
N ASP A 47 -6.37 -5.43 12.27
CA ASP A 47 -7.40 -5.86 11.31
C ASP A 47 -6.99 -7.19 10.65
N LEU A 48 -5.68 -7.41 10.44
CA LEU A 48 -5.14 -8.68 9.98
C LEU A 48 -5.35 -9.79 11.02
N GLY A 49 -5.13 -9.50 12.31
CA GLY A 49 -5.40 -10.42 13.41
C GLY A 49 -6.86 -10.88 13.46
N GLU A 50 -7.79 -9.96 13.21
CA GLU A 50 -9.24 -10.22 13.14
C GLU A 50 -9.68 -10.83 11.79
N ARG A 51 -8.78 -10.93 10.80
CA ARG A 51 -9.07 -11.35 9.41
C ARG A 51 -10.10 -10.46 8.72
N ALA A 52 -10.17 -9.19 9.11
CA ALA A 52 -11.06 -8.17 8.54
C ALA A 52 -10.47 -7.60 7.24
N PHE A 53 -10.28 -8.44 6.22
CA PHE A 53 -9.65 -8.05 4.95
C PHE A 53 -10.44 -7.03 4.14
N ASP A 54 -11.73 -6.83 4.44
CA ASP A 54 -12.55 -5.74 3.90
C ASP A 54 -12.05 -4.35 4.33
N ARG A 55 -11.24 -4.28 5.39
CA ARG A 55 -10.60 -3.04 5.88
C ARG A 55 -9.23 -2.78 5.24
N ALA A 56 -8.80 -3.58 4.28
CA ALA A 56 -7.55 -3.34 3.56
C ALA A 56 -7.63 -2.10 2.66
N TRP A 57 -6.50 -1.42 2.51
CA TRP A 57 -6.34 -0.19 1.73
C TRP A 57 -5.62 -0.50 0.43
N LEU A 58 -6.27 -0.18 -0.70
CA LEU A 58 -5.68 -0.26 -2.03
C LEU A 58 -5.07 1.09 -2.42
N ILE A 59 -3.82 1.08 -2.84
CA ILE A 59 -3.11 2.24 -3.39
C ILE A 59 -2.63 1.90 -4.80
N LEU A 60 -2.92 2.80 -5.74
CA LEU A 60 -2.30 2.83 -7.07
C LEU A 60 -1.17 3.88 -7.05
N GLN A 61 0.03 3.48 -7.48
CA GLN A 61 1.14 4.39 -7.74
C GLN A 61 1.51 4.32 -9.23
N CYS A 62 1.43 5.44 -9.93
CA CYS A 62 1.94 5.60 -11.30
C CYS A 62 2.56 6.99 -11.48
N ALA A 63 3.25 7.22 -12.61
CA ALA A 63 3.83 8.50 -12.98
C ALA A 63 2.76 9.56 -13.32
#